data_AF-A0A6B3AKZ3-F1
#
_entry.id   AF-A0A6B3AKZ3-F1
#
_cell.length_a   1.000
_cell.length_b   1.000
_cell.length_c   1.000
_cell.angle_alpha   90.00
_cell.angle_beta   90.00
_cell.angle_gamma   90.00
#
_symmetry.space_group_name_H-M   'P 1'
#
loop_
_entity.id
_entity.type
_entity.pdbx_description
1 polymer ?
#
loop_
_entity_poly.entity_id
_entity_poly.type
_entity_poly.pdbx_seq_one_letter_code
_entity_poly.pdbx_strand_id
1 'polypeptide(L)' 'MNDTTVPLVIVDAANVVGSVPDGWWRDRRGAAERLRDRLAADGLPG' A
#
# COMPACT_ATOMS: atom_id res chain seq x y z
N MET A 1 -14.90 6.88 27.66
CA MET A 1 -15.03 7.33 26.27
C MET A 1 -13.85 6.76 25.54
N ASN A 2 -14.07 5.72 24.73
CA ASN A 2 -12.99 5.12 23.96
C ASN A 2 -12.79 6.01 22.74
N ASP A 3 -11.98 7.04 22.89
CA ASP A 3 -11.55 7.90 21.79
C ASP A 3 -10.47 7.17 20.99
N THR A 4 -10.86 6.06 20.36
CA THR A 4 -9.97 5.31 19.49
C THR A 4 -10.02 5.94 18.11
N THR A 5 -9.39 7.11 18.00
CA THR A 5 -9.09 7.71 16.70
C THR A 5 -8.10 6.80 15.98
N VAL A 6 -8.58 6.08 14.95
CA VAL A 6 -7.70 5.32 14.06
C VAL A 6 -6.89 6.31 13.22
N PRO A 7 -5.55 6.17 13.17
CA PRO A 7 -4.71 7.07 12.41
C PRO A 7 -4.96 6.88 10.90
N LEU A 8 -5.16 7.98 10.18
CA LEU A 8 -5.12 7.97 8.72
C LEU A 8 -3.65 7.88 8.26
N VAL A 9 -3.34 6.88 7.45
CA VAL A 9 -2.01 6.68 6.88
C VAL A 9 -2.06 6.93 5.37
N ILE A 10 -1.15 7.77 4.87
CA ILE A 10 -0.95 7.98 3.43
C ILE A 10 0.35 7.29 3.02
N VAL A 11 0.29 6.49 1.97
CA VAL A 11 1.41 5.70 1.46
C VAL A 11 1.79 6.19 0.07
N ASP A 12 3.07 6.53 -0.12
CA ASP A 12 3.63 6.73 -1.46
C ASP A 12 3.88 5.38 -2.13
N ALA A 13 2.97 5.00 -3.02
CA ALA A 13 3.04 3.73 -3.73
C ALA A 13 4.31 3.59 -4.58
N ALA A 14 4.80 4.67 -5.20
CA ALA A 14 5.95 4.63 -6.10
C ALA A 14 7.25 4.35 -5.33
N ASN A 15 7.41 4.98 -4.16
CA ASN A 15 8.55 4.71 -3.29
C ASN A 15 8.51 3.27 -2.74
N VAL A 16 7.33 2.75 -2.40
CA VAL A 16 7.19 1.37 -1.88
C VAL A 16 7.52 0.35 -2.97
N VAL A 17 6.87 0.39 -4.13
CA VAL A 17 7.16 -0.59 -5.21
C VAL A 17 8.59 -0.45 -5.72
N GLY A 18 9.17 0.76 -5.68
CA GLY A 18 10.54 1.05 -6.07
C GLY A 18 11.60 0.43 -5.16
N SER A 19 11.25 0.02 -3.94
CA SER A 19 12.20 -0.56 -2.98
C SER A 19 12.64 -1.99 -3.33
N VAL A 20 11.93 -2.67 -4.23
CA VAL A 20 12.22 -4.04 -4.67
C VAL A 20 12.46 -4.05 -6.19
N PRO A 21 13.58 -4.60 -6.69
CA PRO A 21 13.86 -4.67 -8.11
C PRO A 21 13.13 -5.85 -8.78
N ASP A 22 11.80 -5.92 -8.63
CA ASP A 22 10.95 -6.99 -9.17
C ASP A 22 10.47 -6.76 -10.61
N GLY A 23 10.97 -5.71 -11.26
CA GLY A 23 10.55 -5.33 -12.61
C GLY A 23 9.27 -4.48 -12.68
N TRP A 24 8.79 -3.92 -11.57
CA TRP A 24 7.59 -3.07 -11.47
C TRP A 24 7.46 -2.01 -12.57
N TRP A 25 8.57 -1.48 -13.08
CA TRP A 25 8.58 -0.44 -14.11
C TRP A 25 7.93 -0.88 -15.43
N ARG A 26 7.88 -2.20 -15.71
CA ARG A 26 7.26 -2.78 -16.92
C ARG A 26 5.73 -2.78 -16.83
N ASP A 27 5.19 -2.84 -15.62
CA ASP A 27 3.76 -2.84 -15.32
C ASP A 27 3.50 -2.05 -14.02
N ARG A 28 3.52 -0.72 -14.14
CA ARG A 28 3.36 0.18 -12.98
C ARG A 28 1.97 0.08 -12.36
N ARG A 29 0.94 -0.12 -13.18
CA ARG A 29 -0.44 -0.22 -12.72
C ARG A 29 -0.63 -1.50 -11.91
N GLY A 30 -0.23 -2.65 -12.45
CA GLY A 30 -0.34 -3.90 -11.73
C GLY A 30 0.52 -3.91 -10.47
N ALA A 31 1.67 -3.23 -10.44
CA ALA A 31 2.46 -3.06 -9.22
C ALA A 31 1.69 -2.31 -8.11
N ALA A 32 0.99 -1.22 -8.47
CA ALA A 32 0.14 -0.49 -7.52
C ALA A 32 -1.08 -1.31 -7.06
N GLU A 33 -1.72 -2.05 -7.97
CA GLU A 33 -2.86 -2.94 -7.64
C GLU A 33 -2.43 -4.05 -6.66
N ARG A 34 -1.29 -4.70 -6.89
CA ARG A 34 -0.74 -5.72 -5.97
C ARG A 34 -0.41 -5.15 -4.59
N LEU A 35 0.15 -3.92 -4.52
CA LEU A 35 0.41 -3.25 -3.24
C LEU A 35 -0.90 -2.98 -2.49
N ARG A 36 -1.92 -2.42 -3.16
CA ARG A 36 -3.23 -2.18 -2.56
C ARG A 36 -3.85 -3.47 -2.03
N ASP A 37 -3.84 -4.53 -2.83
CA ASP A 37 -4.47 -5.80 -2.46
C ASP A 37 -3.79 -6.46 -1.26
N ARG A 38 -2.45 -6.33 -1.16
CA ARG A 38 -1.70 -6.80 0.00
C ARG A 38 -2.01 -6.00 1.26
N LEU A 39 -2.09 -4.68 1.17
CA LEU A 39 -2.48 -3.81 2.28
C LEU A 39 -3.92 -4.09 2.77
N ALA A 40 -4.83 -4.40 1.85
CA ALA A 40 -6.20 -4.80 2.18
C ALA A 40 -6.25 -6.17 2.87
N ALA A 41 -5.42 -7.13 2.43
CA ALA A 41 -5.34 -8.46 3.05
C ALA A 41 -4.74 -8.43 4.46
N ASP A 42 -3.72 -7.58 4.68
CA ASP A 42 -3.03 -7.44 5.97
C ASP A 42 -3.81 -6.60 6.99
N GLY A 43 -4.98 -6.07 6.61
CA GLY A 43 -5.96 -5.48 7.54
C GLY A 43 -5.67 -4.03 7.93
N LEU A 44 -5.36 -3.15 6.95
CA LEU A 44 -5.48 -1.71 7.21
C LEU A 44 -6.94 -1.41 7.63
N PRO A 45 -7.16 -0.74 8.78
CA PRO A 45 -8.50 -0.29 9.15
C PRO A 45 -9.00 0.67 8.07
N GLY A 46 -10.17 0.34 7.51
CA GLY A 46 -10.93 1.20 6.58
C GLY A 46 -11.87 2.13 7.31
#